data_AF-A0A935G8H7-F1
#
_entry.id   AF-A0A935G8H7-F1
#
_cell.length_a   1.000
_cell.length_b   1.000
_cell.length_c   1.000
_cell.angle_alpha   90.00
_cell.angle_beta   90.00
_cell.angle_gamma   90.00
#
_symmetry.space_group_name_H-M   'P 1'
#
loop_
_entity.id
_entity.type
_entity.pdbx_description
1 polymer ?
#
loop_
_entity_poly.entity_id
_entity_poly.type
_entity_poly.pdbx_seq_one_letter_code
_entity_poly.pdbx_strand_id
1 'polypeptide(L)'
;MDNFNLLDYQALPKEQKRRFLDNLYQFLLKNNYTAVDYQKLKIQSTAPICPRCESENVIKAGVSDGKQVHKCKDCGDNTAKQLELSYIDAKS
;
A
#
# COMPACT_ATOMS: atom_id res chain seq x y z
N MET A 1 -12.28 -2.16 -4.48
CA MET A 1 -11.81 -3.13 -3.46
C MET A 1 -12.28 -2.65 -2.10
N ASP A 2 -12.98 -3.49 -1.35
CA ASP A 2 -13.62 -3.10 -0.10
C ASP A 2 -12.57 -2.75 0.97
N ASN A 3 -12.75 -1.59 1.58
CA ASN A 3 -11.91 -1.05 2.63
C ASN A 3 -12.16 -1.83 3.93
N PHE A 4 -11.43 -2.93 4.12
CA PHE A 4 -11.55 -3.80 5.29
C PHE A 4 -11.29 -3.01 6.57
N ASN A 5 -12.36 -2.74 7.32
CA ASN A 5 -12.28 -1.92 8.53
C ASN A 5 -12.26 -2.81 9.80
N LEU A 6 -12.09 -2.17 10.96
CA LEU A 6 -12.01 -2.88 12.24
C LEU A 6 -13.31 -3.63 12.60
N LEU A 7 -14.47 -3.13 12.17
CA LEU A 7 -15.78 -3.74 12.40
C LEU A 7 -15.91 -5.03 11.58
N ASP A 8 -15.40 -5.04 10.35
CA ASP A 8 -15.38 -6.24 9.49
C ASP A 8 -14.51 -7.34 10.12
N TYR A 9 -13.35 -6.97 10.66
CA TYR A 9 -12.50 -7.90 11.40
C TYR A 9 -13.21 -8.46 12.64
N GLN A 10 -13.91 -7.61 13.39
CA GLN A 10 -14.64 -8.02 14.59
C GLN A 10 -15.81 -8.96 14.27
N ALA A 11 -16.41 -8.84 13.09
CA ALA A 11 -17.48 -9.73 12.64
C ALA A 11 -16.99 -11.13 12.19
N LEU A 12 -15.68 -11.32 11.97
CA LEU A 12 -15.15 -12.60 11.51
C LEU A 12 -15.33 -13.74 12.55
N PRO A 13 -15.65 -14.98 12.10
CA PRO A 13 -15.59 -16.18 12.95
C PRO A 13 -14.20 -16.40 13.57
N LYS A 14 -14.15 -17.04 14.74
CA LYS A 14 -12.90 -17.27 15.50
C LYS A 14 -11.78 -17.89 14.66
N GLU A 15 -12.09 -18.92 13.89
CA GLU A 15 -11.09 -19.60 13.04
C GLU A 15 -10.55 -18.70 11.92
N GLN A 16 -11.39 -17.83 11.35
CA GLN A 16 -10.94 -16.91 10.31
C GLN A 16 -10.04 -15.82 10.88
N LYS A 17 -10.38 -15.27 12.06
CA LYS A 17 -9.51 -14.33 12.79
C LYS A 17 -8.15 -14.94 13.08
N ARG A 18 -8.12 -16.20 13.54
CA ARG A 18 -6.88 -16.92 13.83
C ARG A 18 -6.03 -17.08 12.58
N ARG A 19 -6.60 -17.57 11.48
CA ARG A 19 -5.88 -17.74 10.20
C ARG A 19 -5.34 -16.42 9.67
N PHE A 20 -6.10 -15.33 9.78
CA PHE A 20 -5.63 -14.00 9.38
C PHE A 20 -4.39 -13.58 10.18
N LEU A 21 -4.43 -13.70 11.51
CA LEU A 21 -3.30 -13.35 12.37
C LEU A 21 -2.08 -14.25 12.14
N ASP A 22 -2.29 -15.56 11.95
CA ASP A 22 -1.21 -16.52 11.65
C ASP A 22 -0.51 -16.15 10.33
N ASN A 23 -1.28 -15.83 9.28
CA ASN A 23 -0.73 -15.43 7.98
C ASN A 23 0.01 -14.09 8.07
N LEU A 24 -0.53 -13.12 8.79
CA LEU A 24 0.13 -11.83 9.01
C LEU A 24 1.46 -12.02 9.74
N TYR A 25 1.49 -12.83 10.81
CA TYR A 25 2.71 -13.11 11.57
C TYR A 25 3.79 -13.76 10.69
N GLN A 26 3.43 -14.79 9.91
CA GLN A 26 4.38 -15.45 9.00
C GLN A 26 4.92 -14.51 7.93
N PHE A 27 4.06 -13.64 7.39
CA PHE A 27 4.47 -12.60 6.44
C PHE A 27 5.47 -11.62 7.04
N LEU A 28 5.21 -11.12 8.26
CA LEU A 28 6.13 -10.22 8.97
C LEU A 28 7.48 -10.89 9.22
N LEU A 29 7.46 -12.11 9.75
CA LEU A 29 8.66 -12.89 10.07
C LEU A 29 9.52 -13.15 8.81
N LYS A 30 8.88 -13.57 7.70
CA LYS A 30 9.57 -13.82 6.43
C LYS A 30 10.29 -12.57 5.88
N ASN A 31 9.73 -11.39 6.12
CA ASN A 31 10.26 -10.13 5.59
C ASN A 31 11.08 -9.33 6.61
N ASN A 32 11.35 -9.89 7.80
CA ASN A 32 12.06 -9.23 8.89
C ASN A 32 11.42 -7.89 9.30
N TYR A 33 10.08 -7.84 9.35
CA TYR A 33 9.30 -6.68 9.75
C TYR A 33 8.73 -6.83 11.16
N THR A 34 8.57 -5.71 11.85
CA THR A 34 7.90 -5.61 13.15
C THR A 34 6.45 -5.15 12.97
N ALA A 35 5.61 -5.34 14.01
CA ALA A 35 4.26 -4.79 14.02
C ALA A 35 4.22 -3.24 13.92
N VAL A 36 5.32 -2.57 14.25
CA VAL A 36 5.49 -1.10 14.14
C VAL A 36 5.73 -0.68 12.68
N ASP A 37 6.18 -1.59 11.81
CA ASP A 37 6.40 -1.33 10.37
C ASP A 37 5.11 -1.31 9.54
N TYR A 38 3.93 -1.34 10.17
CA TYR A 38 2.63 -1.36 9.47
C TYR A 38 2.47 -0.24 8.43
N GLN A 39 2.99 0.97 8.69
CA GLN A 39 2.94 2.07 7.71
C GLN A 39 3.76 1.77 6.45
N LYS A 40 4.95 1.20 6.61
CA LYS A 40 5.82 0.76 5.51
C LYS A 40 5.15 -0.35 4.69
N LEU A 41 4.49 -1.29 5.38
CA LEU A 41 3.73 -2.36 4.74
C LEU A 41 2.53 -1.85 3.96
N LYS A 42 1.78 -0.89 4.51
CA LYS A 42 0.65 -0.25 3.83
C LYS A 42 1.09 0.45 2.55
N ILE A 43 2.22 1.16 2.58
CA ILE A 43 2.79 1.83 1.40
C ILE A 43 3.23 0.81 0.33
N GLN A 44 3.72 -0.36 0.75
CA GLN A 44 4.10 -1.44 -0.17
C GLN A 44 2.89 -2.20 -0.74
N SER A 45 1.80 -2.28 0.01
CA SER A 45 0.58 -3.01 -0.41
C SER A 45 -0.35 -2.16 -1.28
N THR A 46 -0.29 -0.84 -1.19
CA THR A 46 -1.04 0.05 -2.09
C THR A 46 -0.33 0.12 -3.43
N ALA A 47 -0.93 -0.47 -4.47
CA ALA A 47 -0.54 -0.19 -5.83
C ALA A 47 -0.58 1.34 -6.08
N PRO A 48 0.37 1.91 -6.84
CA PRO A 48 0.32 3.31 -7.17
C PRO A 48 -0.96 3.60 -7.96
N ILE A 49 -1.74 4.57 -7.48
CA ILE A 49 -2.95 5.04 -8.15
C ILE A 49 -2.57 6.27 -8.98
N CYS A 50 -3.04 6.34 -10.22
CA CYS A 50 -2.84 7.50 -11.06
C CYS A 50 -3.62 8.70 -10.48
N PRO A 51 -2.96 9.83 -10.15
CA PRO A 51 -3.67 10.99 -9.59
C PRO A 51 -4.58 11.70 -10.59
N ARG A 52 -4.44 11.41 -11.89
CA ARG A 52 -5.23 12.05 -12.95
C ARG A 52 -6.53 11.32 -13.25
N CYS A 53 -6.52 9.99 -13.23
CA CYS A 53 -7.69 9.18 -13.62
C CYS A 53 -8.04 8.07 -12.63
N GLU A 54 -7.39 8.05 -11.46
CA GLU A 54 -7.61 7.10 -10.37
C GLU A 54 -7.41 5.62 -10.73
N SER A 55 -6.85 5.35 -11.91
CA SER A 55 -6.53 4.00 -12.34
C SER A 55 -5.39 3.40 -11.51
N GLU A 56 -5.55 2.14 -11.11
CA GLU A 56 -4.52 1.30 -10.51
C GLU A 56 -3.54 0.72 -11.55
N ASN A 57 -3.81 0.89 -12.86
CA ASN A 57 -3.00 0.37 -13.96
C ASN A 57 -1.75 1.23 -14.19
N VAL A 58 -0.91 1.30 -13.16
CA VAL A 58 0.28 2.15 -13.11
C VAL A 58 1.54 1.28 -13.05
N ILE A 59 2.48 1.54 -13.95
CA ILE A 59 3.74 0.80 -14.07
C ILE A 59 4.95 1.68 -13.79
N LYS A 60 6.07 1.07 -13.38
CA LYS A 60 7.36 1.76 -13.29
C LYS A 60 7.82 2.21 -14.68
N ALA A 61 8.21 3.47 -14.81
CA ALA A 61 8.58 4.09 -16.08
C ALA A 61 10.00 4.69 -16.09
N GLY A 62 10.83 4.32 -15.11
CA GLY A 62 12.22 4.80 -14.97
C GLY A 62 12.41 5.70 -13.76
N VAL A 63 13.56 6.38 -13.72
CA VAL A 63 13.96 7.29 -12.63
C VAL A 63 14.29 8.65 -13.24
N SER A 64 13.81 9.73 -12.63
CA SER A 64 14.08 11.11 -13.01
C SER A 64 14.39 11.91 -11.74
N ASP A 65 15.48 12.68 -11.74
CA ASP A 65 15.98 13.43 -10.59
C ASP A 65 16.08 12.59 -9.30
N GLY A 66 16.55 11.34 -9.44
CA GLY A 66 16.66 10.39 -8.33
C GLY A 66 15.33 9.84 -7.81
N LYS A 67 14.19 10.25 -8.36
CA LYS A 67 12.85 9.79 -7.99
C LYS A 67 12.33 8.77 -8.97
N GLN A 68 11.70 7.72 -8.44
CA GLN A 68 11.01 6.72 -9.26
C GLN A 68 9.79 7.36 -9.94
N VAL A 69 9.78 7.31 -11.28
CA VAL A 69 8.65 7.74 -12.11
C VAL A 69 7.76 6.54 -12.40
N HIS A 70 6.46 6.79 -12.43
CA HIS A 70 5.43 5.83 -12.76
C HIS A 70 4.59 6.35 -13.92
N LYS A 71 4.14 5.44 -14.78
CA LYS A 71 3.28 5.74 -15.93
C LYS A 71 1.95 5.05 -15.76
N CYS A 72 0.86 5.80 -15.87
CA CYS A 72 -0.47 5.21 -16.00
C CYS A 72 -0.65 4.66 -17.42
N LYS A 73 -1.07 3.40 -17.54
CA LYS A 73 -1.36 2.79 -18.85
C LYS A 73 -2.70 3.23 -19.44
N ASP A 74 -3.61 3.74 -18.62
CA ASP A 74 -4.95 4.12 -19.08
C ASP A 74 -4.99 5.56 -19.61
N CYS A 75 -4.36 6.51 -18.91
CA CYS A 75 -4.33 7.92 -19.34
C CYS A 75 -2.98 8.40 -19.87
N GLY A 76 -1.93 7.57 -19.78
CA GLY A 76 -0.59 7.86 -20.29
C GLY A 76 0.24 8.83 -19.44
N ASP A 77 -0.30 9.35 -18.34
CA ASP A 77 0.34 10.34 -17.51
C ASP A 77 1.56 9.78 -16.75
N ASN A 78 2.62 10.58 -16.66
CA ASN A 78 3.86 10.23 -15.97
C ASN A 78 3.93 11.02 -14.67
N THR A 79 3.95 10.32 -13.54
CA THR A 79 4.00 10.95 -12.22
C THR A 79 5.17 10.39 -11.43
N ALA A 80 5.97 11.25 -10.81
CA ALA A 80 6.83 10.83 -9.72
C ALA A 80 5.94 10.30 -8.60
N LYS A 81 6.27 9.17 -7.98
CA LYS A 81 5.45 8.56 -6.92
C LYS A 81 5.19 9.56 -5.79
N GLN A 82 4.06 10.27 -5.80
CA GLN A 82 3.60 11.09 -4.67
C GLN A 82 2.90 10.19 -3.64
N LEU A 83 3.60 9.15 -3.18
CA LEU A 83 3.10 8.28 -2.10
C LEU A 83 4.08 8.23 -0.91
N GLU A 84 5.05 9.15 -0.83
CA GLU A 84 5.93 9.28 0.34
C GLU A 84 5.69 10.55 1.17
N LEU A 85 4.94 11.55 0.68
CA LEU A 85 4.87 12.86 1.36
C LEU A 85 3.55 13.15 2.10
N SER A 86 2.42 12.50 1.77
CA SER A 86 1.15 12.86 2.44
C SER A 86 0.95 12.30 3.85
N TYR A 87 1.87 11.48 4.37
CA TYR A 87 1.74 10.89 5.72
C TYR A 87 2.73 11.41 6.76
N ILE A 88 3.82 12.07 6.34
CA ILE A 88 4.79 12.68 7.27
C ILE A 88 4.38 14.12 7.61
N ASP A 89 3.70 14.82 6.69
CA ASP A 89 3.28 16.21 6.88
C ASP A 89 1.98 16.37 7.70
N ALA A 90 1.36 15.27 8.16
CA ALA A 90 0.19 15.31 9.06
C ALA A 90 0.55 15.29 10.57
N LYS A 91 1.85 15.37 10.91
CA LYS A 91 2.34 15.49 12.30
C LYS A 91 3.57 16.41 12.42
N SER A 92 3.45 17.65 11.95
CA SER A 92 4.28 18.78 12.42
C SER A 92 3.41 19.85 13.02
#